data_AF-A0A3M1JHW3-F1
#
_entry.id   AF-A0A3M1JHW3-F1
#
_cell.length_a   1.000
_cell.length_b   1.000
_cell.length_c   1.000
_cell.angle_alpha   90.00
_cell.angle_beta   90.00
_cell.angle_gamma   90.00
#
_symmetry.space_group_name_H-M   'P 1'
#
loop_
_entity.id
_entity.type
_entity.pdbx_description
1 polymer ?
#
loop_
_entity_poly.entity_id
_entity_poly.type
_entity_poly.pdbx_seq_one_letter_code
_entity_poly.pdbx_strand_id
1 'polypeptide(L)'
;MTDPVRIFKALSDETRFRIVEALLESEKCVCEIVPLTGRCQSTVSIQLGKLQNLGIVSSRREGKNVFYKVSDKSIKSILKAANKSKGGNGK
;
A
#
# COMPACT_ATOMS: atom_id res chain seq x y z
N MET A 1 1.72 19.07 -1.63
CA MET A 1 2.63 18.60 -0.55
C MET A 1 1.76 17.83 0.43
N THR A 2 1.91 16.51 0.53
CA THR A 2 1.03 15.67 1.34
C THR A 2 1.40 15.83 2.82
N ASP A 3 0.44 16.27 3.64
CA ASP A 3 0.64 16.48 5.08
C ASP A 3 1.08 15.18 5.77
N PRO A 4 2.24 15.15 6.47
CA PRO A 4 2.74 13.98 7.18
C PRO A 4 1.69 13.37 8.13
N VAL A 5 0.89 14.19 8.81
CA VAL A 5 -0.14 13.72 9.74
C VAL A 5 -1.20 12.89 9.00
N ARG A 6 -1.58 13.30 7.77
CA ARG A 6 -2.52 12.54 6.94
C ARG A 6 -1.94 11.21 6.49
N ILE A 7 -0.66 11.17 6.14
CA ILE A 7 0.03 9.92 5.76
C ILE A 7 0.02 8.95 6.94
N PHE A 8 0.43 9.39 8.12
CA PHE A 8 0.46 8.51 9.30
C PHE A 8 -0.93 8.02 9.70
N LYS A 9 -1.96 8.89 9.66
CA LYS A 9 -3.36 8.48 9.88
C LYS A 9 -3.86 7.46 8.82
N ALA A 10 -3.39 7.59 7.59
CA ALA A 10 -3.70 6.61 6.56
C ALA A 10 -3.02 5.28 6.85
N LEU A 11 -1.75 5.30 7.24
CA LEU A 11 -0.95 4.08 7.49
C LEU A 11 -1.23 3.43 8.85
N SER A 12 -1.93 4.09 9.78
CA SER A 12 -2.28 3.53 11.10
C SER A 12 -3.40 2.48 11.06
N ASP A 13 -3.95 2.19 9.88
CA ASP A 13 -4.93 1.12 9.66
C ASP A 13 -4.22 -0.12 9.11
N GLU A 14 -4.44 -1.25 9.76
CA GLU A 14 -3.77 -2.51 9.42
C GLU A 14 -3.96 -2.93 7.96
N THR A 15 -5.17 -2.75 7.41
CA THR A 15 -5.46 -3.15 6.02
C THR A 15 -4.74 -2.24 5.05
N ARG A 16 -4.79 -0.92 5.26
CA ARG A 16 -4.07 0.04 4.42
C ARG A 16 -2.56 -0.17 4.52
N PHE A 17 -2.03 -0.43 5.72
CA PHE A 17 -0.63 -0.74 5.91
C PHE A 17 -0.20 -1.96 5.09
N ARG A 18 -0.92 -3.09 5.18
CA ARG A 18 -0.64 -4.30 4.39
C ARG A 18 -0.74 -4.07 2.89
N ILE A 19 -1.71 -3.27 2.42
CA ILE A 19 -1.82 -2.92 1.00
C ILE A 19 -0.58 -2.16 0.54
N VAL A 20 -0.14 -1.15 1.28
CA VAL A 20 1.03 -0.35 0.89
C VAL A 20 2.32 -1.18 0.99
N GLU A 21 2.43 -2.05 2.00
CA GLU A 21 3.52 -3.02 2.13
C GLU A 21 3.61 -3.96 0.92
N ALA A 22 2.48 -4.52 0.48
CA ALA A 22 2.41 -5.34 -0.73
C ALA A 22 2.88 -4.62 -2.01
N LEU A 23 2.80 -3.29 -2.03
CA LEU A 23 3.17 -2.43 -3.17
C LEU A 23 4.59 -1.84 -3.08
N LEU A 24 5.37 -2.16 -2.05
CA LEU A 24 6.70 -1.57 -1.84
C LEU A 24 7.68 -1.94 -2.96
N GLU A 25 7.72 -3.21 -3.32
CA GLU A 25 8.73 -3.78 -4.22
C GLU A 25 8.30 -3.73 -5.69
N SER A 26 7.03 -3.99 -5.98
CA SER A 26 6.48 -3.94 -7.34
C SER A 26 5.07 -3.36 -7.36
N GLU A 27 4.64 -2.90 -8.53
CA GLU A 27 3.22 -2.68 -8.77
C GLU A 27 2.45 -4.01 -8.78
N LYS A 28 1.17 -3.97 -8.39
CA LYS A 28 0.29 -5.15 -8.31
C LYS A 28 -1.15 -4.82 -8.66
N CYS A 29 -1.87 -5.78 -9.24
CA CYS A 29 -3.32 -5.69 -9.40
C CYS A 29 -4.06 -5.96 -8.08
N VAL A 30 -5.35 -5.62 -8.03
CA VAL A 30 -6.22 -5.98 -6.89
C VAL A 30 -6.20 -7.49 -6.61
N CYS A 31 -6.20 -8.30 -7.68
CA CYS A 31 -6.11 -9.75 -7.61
C CYS A 31 -4.88 -10.26 -6.85
N GLU A 32 -3.73 -9.61 -7.02
CA GLU A 32 -2.48 -9.97 -6.35
C GLU A 32 -2.42 -9.43 -4.91
N ILE A 33 -3.13 -8.33 -4.60
CA ILE A 33 -3.13 -7.71 -3.27
C ILE A 33 -4.06 -8.45 -2.29
N VAL A 34 -5.19 -8.99 -2.79
CA VAL A 34 -6.16 -9.76 -1.98
C VAL A 34 -5.49 -10.87 -1.15
N PRO A 35 -4.72 -11.82 -1.73
CA PRO A 35 -4.10 -12.89 -0.95
C PRO A 35 -3.05 -12.38 0.05
N LEU A 36 -2.36 -11.27 -0.25
CA LEU A 36 -1.34 -10.69 0.64
C LEU A 36 -1.95 -9.99 1.86
N THR A 37 -3.16 -9.47 1.74
CA THR A 37 -3.84 -8.74 2.81
C THR A 37 -4.74 -9.63 3.68
N GLY A 38 -5.18 -10.78 3.14
CA GLY A 38 -6.18 -11.65 3.78
C GLY A 38 -7.57 -11.00 3.82
N ARG A 39 -7.84 -10.02 2.95
CA ARG A 39 -9.10 -9.27 2.88
C ARG A 39 -9.82 -9.54 1.57
N CYS A 40 -11.14 -9.41 1.57
CA CYS A 40 -11.93 -9.55 0.34
C CYS A 40 -11.65 -8.43 -0.67
N GLN A 41 -11.88 -8.72 -1.96
CA GLN A 41 -11.60 -7.81 -3.08
C GLN A 41 -12.31 -6.45 -2.95
N SER A 42 -13.54 -6.42 -2.45
CA SER A 42 -14.31 -5.19 -2.23
C SER A 42 -13.62 -4.29 -1.20
N THR A 43 -13.18 -4.87 -0.08
CA THR A 43 -12.42 -4.16 0.96
C THR A 43 -11.12 -3.60 0.41
N VAL A 44 -10.35 -4.42 -0.32
CA VAL A 44 -9.08 -3.97 -0.93
C VAL A 44 -9.30 -2.81 -1.89
N SER A 45 -10.31 -2.91 -2.76
CA SER A 45 -10.64 -1.86 -3.74
C SER A 45 -11.03 -0.54 -3.06
N ILE A 46 -11.86 -0.59 -2.01
CA ILE A 46 -12.26 0.60 -1.23
C ILE A 46 -11.04 1.26 -0.59
N GLN A 47 -10.16 0.46 0.02
CA GLN A 47 -8.96 0.99 0.69
C GLN A 47 -7.94 1.54 -0.31
N LEU A 48 -7.77 0.92 -1.48
CA LEU A 48 -6.96 1.46 -2.58
C LEU A 48 -7.49 2.80 -3.06
N GLY A 49 -8.81 2.96 -3.20
CA GLY A 49 -9.42 4.25 -3.54
C GLY A 49 -9.11 5.34 -2.51
N LYS A 50 -9.19 5.01 -1.21
CA LYS A 50 -8.80 5.94 -0.13
C LYS A 50 -7.32 6.32 -0.20
N LEU A 51 -6.43 5.34 -0.38
CA LEU A 51 -4.99 5.56 -0.50
C LEU A 51 -4.66 6.41 -1.74
N GLN A 52 -5.38 6.21 -2.84
CA GLN A 52 -5.22 6.98 -4.07
C GLN A 52 -5.68 8.44 -3.89
N ASN A 53 -6.82 8.66 -3.25
CA ASN A 53 -7.32 10.00 -2.92
C ASN A 53 -6.37 10.77 -1.99
N LEU A 54 -5.62 10.05 -1.15
CA LEU A 54 -4.59 10.62 -0.28
C LEU A 54 -3.23 10.80 -0.98
N GLY A 55 -3.11 10.41 -2.25
CA GLY A 55 -1.88 10.50 -3.03
C GLY A 55 -0.79 9.48 -2.63
N ILE A 56 -1.12 8.48 -1.81
CA ILE A 56 -0.18 7.48 -1.31
C ILE A 56 0.13 6.43 -2.39
N VAL A 57 -0.89 6.07 -3.18
CA VAL A 57 -0.75 5.15 -4.32
C VAL A 57 -1.25 5.81 -5.60
N SER A 58 -0.76 5.30 -6.72
CA SER A 58 -1.21 5.66 -8.07
C SER A 58 -1.61 4.39 -8.80
N SER A 59 -2.53 4.52 -9.74
CA SER A 59 -2.99 3.41 -10.57
C SER A 59 -2.58 3.63 -12.03
N ARG A 60 -2.25 2.55 -12.74
CA ARG A 60 -2.17 2.51 -14.20
C ARG A 60 -3.05 1.39 -14.72
N ARG A 61 -3.59 1.56 -15.93
CA ARG A 61 -4.31 0.49 -16.63
C ARG A 61 -3.40 -0.17 -17.65
N GLU A 62 -3.48 -1.49 -17.70
CA GLU A 62 -2.82 -2.31 -18.71
C GLU A 62 -3.78 -3.42 -19.14
N GLY A 63 -4.29 -3.30 -20.37
CA GLY A 63 -5.39 -4.14 -20.86
C GLY A 63 -6.63 -4.02 -19.98
N LYS A 64 -7.11 -5.14 -19.45
CA LYS A 64 -8.28 -5.21 -18.56
C LYS A 64 -7.94 -5.00 -17.09
N ASN A 65 -6.65 -4.96 -16.74
CA ASN A 65 -6.19 -4.91 -15.36
C ASN A 65 -5.83 -3.49 -14.94
N VAL A 66 -6.07 -3.19 -13.65
CA VAL A 66 -5.61 -1.97 -12.99
C VAL A 66 -4.49 -2.36 -12.03
N PHE A 67 -3.30 -1.80 -12.25
CA PHE A 67 -2.13 -1.98 -11.41
C PHE A 67 -1.94 -0.76 -10.52
N TYR A 68 -1.58 -1.00 -9.26
CA TYR A 68 -1.31 0.03 -8.27
C TYR A 68 0.16 0.04 -7.89
N LYS A 69 0.70 1.22 -7.57
CA LYS A 69 2.05 1.40 -7.05
C LYS A 69 2.09 2.52 -6.01
N VAL A 70 3.05 2.47 -5.09
CA VAL A 70 3.31 3.59 -4.17
C VAL A 70 3.78 4.81 -4.97
N SER A 71 3.12 5.96 -4.78
CA SER A 71 3.39 7.18 -5.54
C SER A 71 4.60 7.95 -5.06
N ASP A 72 4.86 7.94 -3.75
CA ASP A 72 5.87 8.80 -3.12
C ASP A 72 7.07 7.99 -2.62
N LYS A 73 8.28 8.38 -3.04
CA LYS A 73 9.53 7.76 -2.59
C LYS A 73 9.73 7.89 -1.08
N SER A 74 9.27 8.99 -0.49
CA SER A 74 9.36 9.25 0.95
C SER A 74 8.54 8.23 1.74
N ILE A 75 7.36 7.87 1.25
CA ILE A 75 6.50 6.82 1.86
C ILE A 75 7.20 5.47 1.79
N LYS A 76 7.82 5.13 0.65
CA LYS A 76 8.62 3.91 0.53
C LYS A 76 9.76 3.89 1.57
N SER A 77 10.49 4.99 1.73
CA SER A 77 11.58 5.08 2.71
C SER A 77 11.10 4.92 4.15
N ILE A 78 9.99 5.56 4.52
CA ILE A 78 9.39 5.44 5.86
C ILE A 78 8.98 4.01 6.16
N LEU A 79 8.30 3.34 5.23
CA LEU A 79 7.85 1.95 5.41
C LEU A 79 9.02 0.96 5.45
N LYS A 80 10.04 1.15 4.60
CA LYS A 80 11.27 0.35 4.67
C LYS A 80 11.98 0.51 6.01
N ALA A 81 12.02 1.72 6.56
CA ALA A 81 12.58 1.97 7.89
C ALA A 81 11.75 1.32 9.01
N ALA A 82 10.41 1.42 8.94
CA ALA A 82 9.51 0.79 9.90
C ALA A 82 9.66 -0.74 9.92
N ASN A 83 9.81 -1.37 8.74
CA ASN A 83 9.96 -2.81 8.61
C ASN A 83 11.34 -3.33 9.03
N LYS A 84 12.40 -2.50 8.98
CA LYS A 84 13.73 -2.87 9.52
C LYS A 84 13.69 -3.17 11.02
N SER A 85 12.74 -2.59 11.77
CA SER A 85 12.59 -2.88 13.20
C SER A 85 12.03 -4.28 13.48
N LYS A 86 11.53 -5.01 12.47
CA LYS A 86 11.10 -6.41 12.58
C LYS A 86 12.23 -7.42 12.25
N GLY A 87 13.49 -7.00 12.29
CA GLY A 87 14.65 -7.88 12.26
C GLY A 87 14.74 -8.75 13.52
N GLY A 88 13.89 -9.77 13.60
CA GLY A 88 13.82 -10.69 14.73
C GLY A 88 12.63 -11.65 14.68
N ASN A 89 12.35 -12.29 13.54
CA ASN A 89 11.91 -13.69 13.57
C ASN A 89 12.08 -14.32 12.19
N GLY A 90 13.06 -15.21 12.09
CA GLY A 90 13.48 -15.84 10.85
C GLY A 90 14.59 -16.85 11.09
N LYS A 91 14.38 -17.75 12.06
CA LYS A 91 14.86 -19.12 11.99
C LYS A 91 13.91 -20.02 12.76
#